data_AF-A0A9D5KF79-F1
#
_entry.id   AF-A0A9D5KF79-F1
#
_cell.length_a   1.000
_cell.length_b   1.000
_cell.length_c   1.000
_cell.angle_alpha   90.00
_cell.angle_beta   90.00
_cell.angle_gamma   90.00
#
_symmetry.space_group_name_H-M   'P 1'
#
loop_
_entity.id
_entity.type
_entity.pdbx_description
1 polymer ?
#
loop_
_entity_poly.entity_id
_entity_poly.type
_entity_poly.pdbx_seq_one_letter_code
_entity_poly.pdbx_strand_id
1 'polypeptide(L)'
;RPVLTPVFRLSKSAGRNVLVAAGNGRDNCVGHVAAPLRLDCGRTYRLKVRFRMSADINPHKNLLFVVFGRNPQKLNNGIQKYKKLARGRASGEQTFHVPGRGTMDGEIRIYFRYSARGKVWIESVSLEKCAPIPPRPVRLCAVEGRPHDADWAKVLDAAGKQRADLVLLPEYMNGHTRESLNGPSAKLMARKAKRYKMYVAGGIVYKDRKTDTIYNTALLFNRTGKRVGHFSKIHPFSPETLDEGITPGADVPVFKTDFGTVGILICYDSWFTDVAELLALKGAEVILFPNVLYYRSLMHARAADNCVRIVASDWGNCDGNLAPCGIWDTAGLEAGGKNTDVSVCTNAPRTYSNVRKLRVGKARIVAATLDFAQSPSPHNWGGPFRSAPGGRRFRRDQMKLLYQEIQREVERWWEND
;
A
#
# COMPACT_ATOMS: atom_id res chain seq x y z
N ARG A 1 -12.96 -31.13 2.35
CA ARG A 1 -13.38 -31.41 3.74
C ARG A 1 -14.90 -31.25 3.83
N PRO A 2 -15.69 -32.28 3.47
CA PRO A 2 -17.16 -32.21 3.43
C PRO A 2 -17.77 -31.64 4.72
N VAL A 3 -17.17 -31.96 5.86
CA VAL A 3 -17.62 -31.51 7.19
C VAL A 3 -17.58 -29.99 7.41
N LEU A 4 -16.79 -29.24 6.63
CA LEU A 4 -16.71 -27.77 6.73
C LEU A 4 -17.54 -27.06 5.65
N THR A 5 -18.10 -27.81 4.70
CA THR A 5 -18.73 -27.23 3.52
C THR A 5 -20.00 -26.45 3.92
N PRO A 6 -20.13 -25.17 3.53
CA PRO A 6 -21.37 -24.41 3.68
C PRO A 6 -22.47 -24.98 2.77
N VAL A 7 -23.70 -24.64 3.09
CA VAL A 7 -24.85 -25.02 2.26
C VAL A 7 -25.02 -23.98 1.15
N PHE A 8 -24.99 -24.44 -0.10
CA PHE A 8 -25.38 -23.64 -1.26
C PHE A 8 -26.67 -24.19 -1.86
N ARG A 9 -27.66 -23.33 -2.09
CA ARG A 9 -28.92 -23.72 -2.73
C ARG A 9 -29.52 -22.58 -3.53
N LEU A 10 -30.24 -22.93 -4.59
CA LEU A 10 -31.10 -21.98 -5.29
C LEU A 10 -32.39 -21.75 -4.49
N SER A 11 -32.85 -20.52 -4.46
CA SER A 11 -34.11 -20.12 -3.81
C SER A 11 -34.78 -19.02 -4.61
N LYS A 12 -36.07 -18.76 -4.36
CA LYS A 12 -36.79 -17.62 -4.94
C LYS A 12 -36.84 -16.47 -3.94
N SER A 13 -36.53 -15.27 -4.38
CA SER A 13 -36.68 -14.03 -3.59
C SER A 13 -37.23 -12.94 -4.50
N ALA A 14 -38.40 -12.39 -4.15
CA ALA A 14 -39.11 -11.38 -4.95
C ALA A 14 -39.23 -11.77 -6.44
N GLY A 15 -39.62 -13.02 -6.71
CA GLY A 15 -39.83 -13.54 -8.07
C GLY A 15 -38.55 -13.88 -8.86
N ARG A 16 -37.36 -13.65 -8.31
CA ARG A 16 -36.07 -13.98 -8.97
C ARG A 16 -35.38 -15.16 -8.30
N ASN A 17 -34.68 -15.96 -9.09
CA ASN A 17 -33.76 -16.99 -8.56
C ASN A 17 -32.56 -16.31 -7.91
N VAL A 18 -32.27 -16.69 -6.67
CA VAL A 18 -31.11 -16.22 -5.91
C VAL A 18 -30.32 -17.42 -5.41
N LEU A 19 -28.99 -17.31 -5.44
CA LEU A 19 -28.12 -18.30 -4.83
C LEU A 19 -27.97 -17.96 -3.35
N VAL A 20 -28.37 -18.89 -2.49
CA VAL A 20 -28.23 -18.75 -1.04
C VAL A 20 -27.01 -19.54 -0.58
N ALA A 21 -26.08 -18.86 0.10
CA ALA A 21 -24.97 -19.46 0.81
C ALA A 21 -25.20 -19.34 2.32
N ALA A 22 -25.05 -20.43 3.06
CA ALA A 22 -25.28 -20.46 4.50
C ALA A 22 -24.20 -21.27 5.24
N GLY A 23 -23.87 -20.85 6.45
CA GLY A 23 -23.03 -21.62 7.36
C GLY A 23 -23.62 -22.99 7.69
N ASN A 24 -22.76 -23.92 8.06
CA ASN A 24 -23.14 -25.31 8.36
C ASN A 24 -23.17 -25.62 9.87
N GLY A 25 -23.25 -24.59 10.71
CA GLY A 25 -23.21 -24.72 12.17
C GLY A 25 -21.80 -24.68 12.79
N ARG A 26 -20.73 -24.67 11.98
CA ARG A 26 -19.34 -24.59 12.49
C ARG A 26 -18.71 -23.23 12.22
N ASP A 27 -17.98 -22.69 13.20
CA ASP A 27 -17.31 -21.39 13.04
C ASP A 27 -16.21 -21.40 11.97
N ASN A 28 -15.61 -22.56 11.71
CA ASN A 28 -14.62 -22.77 10.66
C ASN A 28 -15.23 -23.26 9.33
N CYS A 29 -16.54 -23.11 9.14
CA CYS A 29 -17.23 -23.41 7.88
C CYS A 29 -16.54 -22.71 6.70
N VAL A 30 -16.19 -23.45 5.65
CA VAL A 30 -15.53 -22.90 4.46
C VAL A 30 -15.80 -23.78 3.25
N GLY A 31 -16.17 -23.15 2.14
CA GLY A 31 -16.29 -23.81 0.85
C GLY A 31 -16.70 -22.82 -0.23
N HIS A 32 -16.93 -23.33 -1.44
CA HIS A 32 -17.29 -22.51 -2.58
C HIS A 32 -18.21 -23.25 -3.55
N VAL A 33 -18.90 -22.48 -4.37
CA VAL A 33 -19.42 -22.95 -5.66
C VAL A 33 -18.58 -22.35 -6.78
N ALA A 34 -18.51 -23.05 -7.90
CA ALA A 34 -17.78 -22.62 -9.08
C ALA A 34 -18.66 -22.72 -10.32
N ALA A 35 -18.43 -21.85 -11.29
CA ALA A 35 -18.94 -21.98 -12.64
C ALA A 35 -17.77 -21.79 -13.63
N PRO A 36 -17.65 -22.67 -14.64
CA PRO A 36 -16.61 -22.53 -15.66
C PRO A 36 -16.88 -21.28 -16.51
N LEU A 37 -15.81 -20.68 -17.03
CA LEU A 37 -15.87 -19.55 -17.95
C LEU A 37 -14.69 -19.58 -18.93
N ARG A 38 -14.80 -18.82 -20.01
CA ARG A 38 -13.73 -18.61 -20.99
C ARG A 38 -13.46 -17.12 -21.12
N LEU A 39 -12.19 -16.73 -21.06
CA LEU A 39 -11.74 -15.34 -21.11
C LEU A 39 -10.88 -15.11 -22.35
N ASP A 40 -11.17 -14.05 -23.09
CA ASP A 40 -10.23 -13.49 -24.06
C ASP A 40 -9.05 -12.83 -23.31
N CYS A 41 -7.84 -13.28 -23.60
CA CYS A 41 -6.61 -12.65 -23.11
C CYS A 41 -6.39 -11.29 -23.78
N GLY A 42 -5.72 -10.38 -23.09
CA GLY A 42 -5.51 -9.00 -23.52
C GLY A 42 -6.74 -8.09 -23.34
N ARG A 43 -7.89 -8.63 -22.90
CA ARG A 43 -9.11 -7.87 -22.65
C ARG A 43 -9.26 -7.51 -21.18
N THR A 44 -10.07 -6.50 -20.91
CA THR A 44 -10.42 -6.04 -19.56
C THR A 44 -11.84 -6.46 -19.24
N TYR A 45 -12.03 -7.00 -18.04
CA TYR A 45 -13.33 -7.47 -17.56
C TYR A 45 -13.73 -6.74 -16.29
N ARG A 46 -15.04 -6.62 -16.12
CA ARG A 46 -15.68 -6.02 -14.94
C ARG A 46 -16.56 -7.06 -14.27
N LEU A 47 -16.18 -7.45 -13.07
CA LEU A 47 -16.97 -8.30 -12.19
C LEU A 47 -17.84 -7.42 -11.30
N LYS A 48 -19.16 -7.66 -11.31
CA LYS A 48 -20.14 -7.00 -10.44
C LYS A 48 -20.91 -8.04 -9.64
N VAL A 49 -21.14 -7.73 -8.37
CA VAL A 49 -21.94 -8.57 -7.47
C VAL A 49 -22.94 -7.73 -6.70
N ARG A 50 -24.13 -8.27 -6.49
CA ARG A 50 -25.12 -7.74 -5.54
C ARG A 50 -25.63 -8.88 -4.69
N PHE A 51 -25.74 -8.62 -3.39
CA PHE A 51 -26.21 -9.60 -2.44
C PHE A 51 -26.83 -8.94 -1.22
N ARG A 52 -27.70 -9.68 -0.55
CA ARG A 52 -28.19 -9.39 0.80
C ARG A 52 -27.49 -10.31 1.79
N MET A 53 -27.25 -9.87 3.01
CA MET A 53 -26.59 -10.66 4.04
C MET A 53 -27.25 -10.52 5.41
N SER A 54 -27.09 -11.53 6.26
CA SER A 54 -27.45 -11.46 7.67
C SER A 54 -26.49 -10.53 8.44
N ALA A 55 -26.90 -10.07 9.62
CA ALA A 55 -26.17 -9.05 10.39
C ALA A 55 -24.77 -9.52 10.86
N ASP A 56 -24.58 -10.83 11.03
CA ASP A 56 -23.34 -11.48 11.46
C ASP A 56 -22.32 -11.68 10.33
N ILE A 57 -22.66 -11.32 9.10
CA ILE A 57 -21.76 -11.41 7.94
C ILE A 57 -20.99 -10.10 7.75
N ASN A 58 -19.67 -10.22 7.73
CA ASN A 58 -18.79 -9.21 7.16
C ASN A 58 -18.34 -9.69 5.77
N PRO A 59 -18.70 -9.01 4.67
CA PRO A 59 -18.40 -9.50 3.32
C PRO A 59 -16.89 -9.55 3.01
N HIS A 60 -16.06 -8.75 3.70
CA HIS A 60 -14.61 -8.91 3.60
C HIS A 60 -14.16 -10.21 4.29
N LYS A 61 -14.67 -10.51 5.47
CA LYS A 61 -14.29 -11.73 6.21
C LYS A 61 -14.88 -13.00 5.60
N ASN A 62 -16.14 -12.98 5.20
CA ASN A 62 -16.94 -14.19 4.98
C ASN A 62 -17.20 -14.51 3.50
N LEU A 63 -16.95 -13.58 2.58
CA LEU A 63 -17.26 -13.77 1.16
C LEU A 63 -16.06 -13.50 0.26
N LEU A 64 -15.95 -14.33 -0.79
CA LEU A 64 -15.08 -14.06 -1.93
C LEU A 64 -15.84 -14.24 -3.23
N PHE A 65 -15.63 -13.33 -4.16
CA PHE A 65 -16.04 -13.47 -5.55
C PHE A 65 -14.79 -13.34 -6.39
N VAL A 66 -14.31 -14.46 -6.93
CA VAL A 66 -12.97 -14.57 -7.54
C VAL A 66 -13.08 -15.22 -8.92
N VAL A 67 -12.38 -14.67 -9.89
CA VAL A 67 -12.15 -15.25 -11.20
C VAL A 67 -10.75 -15.82 -11.22
N PHE A 68 -10.69 -17.13 -11.48
CA PHE A 68 -9.45 -17.86 -11.70
C PHE A 68 -9.29 -18.16 -13.19
N GLY A 69 -8.06 -18.07 -13.68
CA GLY A 69 -7.70 -18.49 -15.03
C GLY A 69 -6.55 -19.48 -15.02
N ARG A 70 -6.60 -20.47 -15.91
CA ARG A 70 -5.64 -21.57 -16.04
C ARG A 70 -4.93 -21.47 -17.38
N ASN A 71 -3.61 -21.69 -17.38
CA ASN A 71 -2.71 -21.87 -18.55
C ASN A 71 -2.70 -20.76 -19.64
N PRO A 72 -1.53 -20.37 -20.20
CA PRO A 72 -0.18 -20.45 -19.65
C PRO A 72 0.09 -19.41 -18.55
N GLN A 73 -0.82 -18.44 -18.37
CA GLN A 73 -0.71 -17.39 -17.36
C GLN A 73 -1.81 -17.58 -16.30
N LYS A 74 -1.42 -17.55 -15.02
CA LYS A 74 -2.36 -17.70 -13.90
C LYS A 74 -3.05 -16.36 -13.63
N LEU A 75 -4.37 -16.36 -13.66
CA LEU A 75 -5.19 -15.21 -13.25
C LEU A 75 -5.84 -15.52 -11.90
N ASN A 76 -5.75 -14.58 -10.96
CA ASN A 76 -6.48 -14.61 -9.69
C ASN A 76 -6.91 -13.18 -9.34
N ASN A 77 -8.14 -12.82 -9.72
CA ASN A 77 -8.70 -11.49 -9.47
C ASN A 77 -10.10 -11.60 -8.88
N GLY A 78 -10.52 -10.62 -8.08
CA GLY A 78 -11.82 -10.67 -7.43
C GLY A 78 -12.23 -9.37 -6.75
N ILE A 79 -13.41 -9.38 -6.13
CA ILE A 79 -13.98 -8.19 -5.49
C ILE A 79 -13.22 -7.83 -4.20
N GLN A 80 -12.54 -6.68 -4.21
CA GLN A 80 -11.76 -6.21 -3.05
C GLN A 80 -12.53 -5.23 -2.15
N LYS A 81 -13.52 -4.53 -2.70
CA LYS A 81 -14.27 -3.48 -2.02
C LYS A 81 -15.77 -3.71 -2.17
N TYR A 82 -16.48 -3.55 -1.07
CA TYR A 82 -17.94 -3.62 -1.02
C TYR A 82 -18.51 -2.27 -0.61
N LYS A 83 -19.66 -1.92 -1.17
CA LYS A 83 -20.49 -0.77 -0.77
C LYS A 83 -21.70 -1.32 -0.02
N LYS A 84 -21.95 -0.80 1.19
CA LYS A 84 -23.18 -1.11 1.94
C LYS A 84 -24.36 -0.39 1.27
N LEU A 85 -25.48 -1.10 1.15
CA LEU A 85 -26.74 -0.62 0.58
C LEU A 85 -27.85 -0.76 1.65
N ALA A 86 -29.01 -0.17 1.39
CA ALA A 86 -30.16 -0.24 2.30
C ALA A 86 -30.64 -1.70 2.52
N ARG A 87 -31.30 -1.94 3.66
CA ARG A 87 -31.96 -3.22 4.01
C ARG A 87 -31.02 -4.44 4.00
N GLY A 88 -29.81 -4.28 4.53
CA GLY A 88 -28.83 -5.37 4.66
C GLY A 88 -28.22 -5.84 3.34
N ARG A 89 -28.32 -5.02 2.28
CA ARG A 89 -27.70 -5.30 0.98
C ARG A 89 -26.28 -4.76 0.89
N ALA A 90 -25.51 -5.32 -0.01
CA ALA A 90 -24.25 -4.76 -0.46
C ALA A 90 -24.02 -5.06 -1.94
N SER A 91 -23.12 -4.28 -2.53
CA SER A 91 -22.61 -4.51 -3.88
C SER A 91 -21.09 -4.48 -3.89
N GLY A 92 -20.49 -5.24 -4.77
CA GLY A 92 -19.06 -5.21 -5.04
C GLY A 92 -18.79 -5.08 -6.52
N GLU A 93 -17.73 -4.37 -6.88
CA GLU A 93 -17.31 -4.18 -8.26
C GLU A 93 -15.78 -4.18 -8.35
N GLN A 94 -15.24 -4.90 -9.33
CA GLN A 94 -13.81 -4.91 -9.63
C GLN A 94 -13.62 -4.98 -11.14
N THR A 95 -12.70 -4.17 -11.66
CA THR A 95 -12.21 -4.27 -13.04
C THR A 95 -10.78 -4.83 -13.02
N PHE A 96 -10.47 -5.74 -13.94
CA PHE A 96 -9.15 -6.35 -14.07
C PHE A 96 -8.82 -6.70 -15.52
N HIS A 97 -7.53 -6.66 -15.85
CA HIS A 97 -6.99 -7.09 -17.14
C HIS A 97 -6.68 -8.59 -17.11
N VAL A 98 -7.01 -9.29 -18.20
CA VAL A 98 -6.63 -10.70 -18.40
C VAL A 98 -5.33 -10.70 -19.22
N PRO A 99 -4.20 -11.18 -18.67
CA PRO A 99 -2.92 -11.07 -19.35
C PRO A 99 -2.80 -12.13 -20.48
N GLY A 100 -1.90 -11.89 -21.43
CA GLY A 100 -1.55 -12.84 -22.49
C GLY A 100 -2.25 -12.58 -23.84
N ARG A 101 -2.22 -13.58 -24.72
CA ARG A 101 -2.88 -13.58 -26.05
C ARG A 101 -3.76 -14.83 -26.21
N GLY A 102 -4.76 -14.77 -27.09
CA GLY A 102 -5.69 -15.89 -27.33
C GLY A 102 -6.81 -15.99 -26.30
N THR A 103 -7.17 -17.20 -25.89
CA THR A 103 -8.20 -17.47 -24.88
C THR A 103 -7.63 -18.22 -23.69
N MET A 104 -8.18 -17.97 -22.51
CA MET A 104 -7.85 -18.61 -21.24
C MET A 104 -9.10 -19.26 -20.66
N ASP A 105 -8.99 -20.54 -20.32
CA ASP A 105 -10.03 -21.24 -19.58
C ASP A 105 -9.95 -20.84 -18.11
N GLY A 106 -11.12 -20.68 -17.48
CA GLY A 106 -11.20 -20.21 -16.12
C GLY A 106 -12.46 -20.64 -15.41
N GLU A 107 -12.62 -20.11 -14.22
CA GLU A 107 -13.80 -20.34 -13.39
C GLU A 107 -14.05 -19.10 -12.53
N ILE A 108 -15.32 -18.78 -12.31
CA ILE A 108 -15.71 -17.88 -11.24
C ILE A 108 -16.06 -18.72 -10.02
N ARG A 109 -15.49 -18.36 -8.87
CA ARG A 109 -15.74 -19.00 -7.58
C ARG A 109 -16.34 -18.03 -6.61
N ILE A 110 -17.38 -18.51 -5.92
CA ILE A 110 -18.02 -17.80 -4.83
C ILE A 110 -17.72 -18.57 -3.55
N TYR A 111 -16.87 -18.01 -2.70
CA TYR A 111 -16.55 -18.61 -1.41
C TYR A 111 -17.47 -18.06 -0.32
N PHE A 112 -17.91 -18.96 0.55
CA PHE A 112 -18.49 -18.65 1.84
C PHE A 112 -17.58 -19.24 2.92
N ARG A 113 -17.24 -18.44 3.94
CA ARG A 113 -16.26 -18.84 4.95
C ARG A 113 -16.51 -18.22 6.32
N TYR A 114 -16.05 -18.91 7.35
CA TYR A 114 -15.91 -18.48 8.74
C TYR A 114 -17.17 -17.90 9.38
N SER A 115 -18.30 -18.54 9.13
CA SER A 115 -19.54 -18.25 9.84
C SER A 115 -20.36 -19.53 9.99
N ALA A 116 -20.69 -19.86 11.24
CA ALA A 116 -21.53 -21.01 11.56
C ALA A 116 -22.99 -20.81 11.11
N ARG A 117 -23.53 -19.59 11.27
CA ARG A 117 -24.97 -19.30 11.17
C ARG A 117 -25.33 -18.29 10.09
N GLY A 118 -24.35 -17.58 9.55
CA GLY A 118 -24.56 -16.48 8.63
C GLY A 118 -25.14 -16.94 7.30
N LYS A 119 -25.91 -16.06 6.67
CA LYS A 119 -26.62 -16.32 5.42
C LYS A 119 -26.41 -15.16 4.45
N VAL A 120 -26.19 -15.51 3.19
CA VAL A 120 -26.00 -14.56 2.09
C VAL A 120 -26.89 -14.97 0.94
N TRP A 121 -27.70 -14.04 0.46
CA TRP A 121 -28.55 -14.18 -0.73
C TRP A 121 -27.90 -13.41 -1.86
N ILE A 122 -27.24 -14.12 -2.76
CA ILE A 122 -26.55 -13.56 -3.91
C ILE A 122 -27.60 -13.31 -5.00
N GLU A 123 -27.88 -12.02 -5.22
CA GLU A 123 -28.94 -11.54 -6.10
C GLU A 123 -28.47 -11.47 -7.56
N SER A 124 -27.19 -11.17 -7.79
CA SER A 124 -26.59 -11.16 -9.13
C SER A 124 -25.07 -11.28 -9.08
N VAL A 125 -24.51 -11.98 -10.05
CA VAL A 125 -23.08 -11.97 -10.39
C VAL A 125 -22.97 -11.76 -11.89
N SER A 126 -22.28 -10.71 -12.33
CA SER A 126 -22.02 -10.47 -13.76
C SER A 126 -20.54 -10.26 -14.03
N LEU A 127 -20.07 -10.78 -15.15
CA LEU A 127 -18.72 -10.59 -15.65
C LEU A 127 -18.80 -10.14 -17.10
N GLU A 128 -18.47 -8.88 -17.34
CA GLU A 128 -18.66 -8.23 -18.65
C GLU A 128 -17.31 -7.77 -19.21
N LYS A 129 -17.06 -7.99 -20.50
CA LYS A 129 -15.95 -7.31 -21.21
C LYS A 129 -16.21 -5.80 -21.16
N CYS A 130 -15.18 -5.01 -20.93
CA CYS A 130 -15.32 -3.56 -20.82
C CYS A 130 -14.08 -2.84 -21.37
N ALA A 131 -14.16 -1.51 -21.40
CA ALA A 131 -13.04 -0.67 -21.80
C ALA A 131 -11.78 -0.96 -20.95
N PRO A 132 -10.57 -0.85 -21.53
CA PRO A 132 -9.32 -0.99 -20.79
C PRO A 132 -9.26 -0.07 -19.57
N ILE A 133 -8.58 -0.51 -18.51
CA ILE A 133 -8.30 0.36 -17.35
C ILE A 133 -7.37 1.48 -17.84
N PRO A 134 -7.79 2.75 -17.76
CA PRO A 134 -6.92 3.85 -18.17
C PRO A 134 -5.64 3.86 -17.33
N PRO A 135 -4.46 4.01 -17.94
CA PRO A 135 -3.22 4.10 -17.18
C PRO A 135 -3.25 5.36 -16.31
N ARG A 136 -2.66 5.26 -15.11
CA ARG A 136 -2.48 6.37 -14.18
C ARG A 136 -0.97 6.54 -13.94
N PRO A 137 -0.23 7.09 -14.92
CA PRO A 137 1.20 7.28 -14.79
C PRO A 137 1.50 8.34 -13.72
N VAL A 138 2.42 8.03 -12.81
CA VAL A 138 2.89 8.93 -11.76
C VAL A 138 4.41 8.95 -11.77
N ARG A 139 5.00 10.12 -11.99
CA ARG A 139 6.46 10.31 -11.95
C ARG A 139 6.92 10.61 -10.53
N LEU A 140 7.59 9.64 -9.94
CA LEU A 140 8.14 9.71 -8.59
C LEU A 140 9.63 10.04 -8.67
N CYS A 141 10.10 10.90 -7.76
CA CYS A 141 11.52 11.22 -7.60
C CYS A 141 11.96 10.93 -6.16
N ALA A 142 12.95 10.07 -6.03
CA ALA A 142 13.73 9.83 -4.82
C ALA A 142 15.02 10.65 -4.88
N VAL A 143 15.43 11.22 -3.76
CA VAL A 143 16.62 12.07 -3.66
C VAL A 143 17.63 11.42 -2.74
N GLU A 144 18.89 11.56 -3.10
CA GLU A 144 20.02 11.27 -2.23
C GLU A 144 20.86 12.52 -2.03
N GLY A 145 21.21 12.82 -0.79
CA GLY A 145 22.16 13.89 -0.47
C GLY A 145 22.10 14.31 0.99
N ARG A 146 23.18 14.94 1.47
CA ARG A 146 23.27 15.44 2.85
C ARG A 146 22.80 16.89 2.95
N PRO A 147 22.16 17.30 4.05
CA PRO A 147 21.66 18.67 4.25
C PRO A 147 22.71 19.77 4.04
N HIS A 148 23.96 19.52 4.45
CA HIS A 148 25.05 20.50 4.33
C HIS A 148 25.68 20.55 2.93
N ASP A 149 25.50 19.49 2.13
CA ASP A 149 26.12 19.35 0.81
C ASP A 149 25.15 19.65 -0.34
N ALA A 150 23.85 19.50 -0.09
CA ALA A 150 22.82 19.56 -1.10
C ALA A 150 22.12 20.93 -1.15
N ASP A 151 22.07 21.51 -2.34
CA ASP A 151 21.22 22.67 -2.61
C ASP A 151 19.79 22.19 -2.93
N TRP A 152 18.95 22.07 -1.89
CA TRP A 152 17.59 21.58 -2.03
C TRP A 152 16.74 22.41 -2.99
N ALA A 153 17.03 23.71 -3.13
CA ALA A 153 16.31 24.54 -4.09
C ALA A 153 16.62 24.12 -5.53
N LYS A 154 17.90 23.87 -5.86
CA LYS A 154 18.31 23.36 -7.17
C LYS A 154 17.86 21.92 -7.42
N VAL A 155 17.90 21.05 -6.39
CA VAL A 155 17.40 19.67 -6.49
C VAL A 155 15.92 19.66 -6.85
N LEU A 156 15.10 20.45 -6.15
CA LEU A 156 13.67 20.59 -6.44
C LEU A 156 13.42 21.23 -7.81
N ASP A 157 14.22 22.22 -8.23
CA ASP A 157 14.12 22.77 -9.58
C ASP A 157 14.44 21.73 -10.67
N ALA A 158 15.45 20.88 -10.45
CA ALA A 158 15.81 19.81 -11.38
C ALA A 158 14.72 18.74 -11.49
N ALA A 159 14.15 18.30 -10.36
CA ALA A 159 13.03 17.36 -10.36
C ALA A 159 11.77 17.96 -11.01
N GLY A 160 11.48 19.23 -10.72
CA GLY A 160 10.40 19.97 -11.37
C GLY A 160 10.55 20.09 -12.89
N LYS A 161 11.78 20.29 -13.39
CA LYS A 161 12.08 20.28 -14.84
C LYS A 161 11.87 18.90 -15.48
N GLN A 162 11.96 17.81 -14.72
CA GLN A 162 11.56 16.47 -15.19
C GLN A 162 10.04 16.24 -15.14
N ARG A 163 9.24 17.26 -14.78
CA ARG A 163 7.79 17.15 -14.58
C ARG A 163 7.45 16.03 -13.59
N ALA A 164 8.13 16.03 -12.43
CA ALA A 164 7.80 15.11 -11.35
C ALA A 164 6.38 15.35 -10.84
N ASP A 165 5.66 14.28 -10.51
CA ASP A 165 4.39 14.37 -9.77
C ASP A 165 4.64 14.44 -8.28
N LEU A 166 5.67 13.76 -7.79
CA LEU A 166 6.08 13.78 -6.39
C LEU A 166 7.61 13.71 -6.28
N VAL A 167 8.17 14.56 -5.42
CA VAL A 167 9.58 14.53 -5.01
C VAL A 167 9.67 14.31 -3.51
N LEU A 168 10.48 13.34 -3.09
CA LEU A 168 10.82 13.10 -1.70
C LEU A 168 12.25 13.56 -1.44
N LEU A 169 12.42 14.40 -0.42
CA LEU A 169 13.71 14.76 0.17
C LEU A 169 14.02 13.82 1.37
N PRO A 170 15.30 13.66 1.75
CA PRO A 170 15.69 12.76 2.83
C PRO A 170 15.14 13.16 4.21
N GLU A 171 15.35 12.27 5.18
CA GLU A 171 15.14 12.57 6.61
C GLU A 171 16.03 13.73 7.04
N TYR A 172 15.59 14.55 7.99
CA TYR A 172 16.35 15.69 8.49
C TYR A 172 16.99 16.54 7.40
N MET A 173 16.25 16.87 6.34
CA MET A 173 16.76 17.69 5.22
C MET A 173 17.27 19.08 5.67
N ASN A 174 16.97 19.48 6.90
CA ASN A 174 17.44 20.72 7.52
C ASN A 174 18.61 20.54 8.51
N GLY A 175 19.31 19.41 8.48
CA GLY A 175 20.54 19.19 9.25
C GLY A 175 20.32 19.33 10.76
N HIS A 176 19.28 18.68 11.29
CA HIS A 176 18.85 18.71 12.70
C HIS A 176 18.42 20.09 13.24
N THR A 177 18.31 21.12 12.39
CA THR A 177 17.81 22.43 12.81
C THR A 177 16.36 22.33 13.28
N ARG A 178 16.06 22.79 14.50
CA ARG A 178 14.70 22.76 15.07
C ARG A 178 13.83 23.84 14.42
N GLU A 179 12.84 23.42 13.64
CA GLU A 179 11.91 24.32 12.95
C GLU A 179 10.47 24.13 13.42
N SER A 180 9.64 25.16 13.26
CA SER A 180 8.18 24.96 13.33
C SER A 180 7.68 24.31 12.03
N LEU A 181 6.45 23.79 12.02
CA LEU A 181 5.83 23.28 10.79
C LEU A 181 5.74 24.31 9.64
N ASN A 182 5.90 25.61 9.94
CA ASN A 182 5.91 26.72 8.96
C ASN A 182 7.30 27.36 8.79
N GLY A 183 8.37 26.65 9.18
CA GLY A 183 9.76 27.10 9.12
C GLY A 183 10.32 27.25 7.69
N PRO A 184 11.60 27.68 7.57
CA PRO A 184 12.28 27.83 6.29
C PRO A 184 12.17 26.62 5.35
N SER A 185 12.31 25.40 5.87
CA SER A 185 12.23 24.16 5.08
C SER A 185 10.83 23.92 4.53
N ALA A 186 9.80 24.14 5.36
CA ALA A 186 8.40 24.10 4.94
C ALA A 186 8.10 25.15 3.85
N LYS A 187 8.59 26.37 4.00
CA LYS A 187 8.42 27.46 3.01
C LYS A 187 9.11 27.12 1.69
N LEU A 188 10.31 26.55 1.72
CA LEU A 188 11.01 26.10 0.53
C LEU A 188 10.21 25.03 -0.22
N MET A 189 9.79 23.97 0.47
CA MET A 189 8.99 22.89 -0.11
C MET A 189 7.69 23.41 -0.70
N ALA A 190 6.93 24.22 0.05
CA ALA A 190 5.67 24.82 -0.40
C ALA A 190 5.84 25.67 -1.67
N ARG A 191 6.86 26.53 -1.71
CA ARG A 191 7.16 27.39 -2.86
C ARG A 191 7.50 26.58 -4.12
N LYS A 192 8.35 25.55 -3.98
CA LYS A 192 8.75 24.71 -5.12
C LYS A 192 7.61 23.80 -5.59
N ALA A 193 6.82 23.26 -4.66
CA ALA A 193 5.61 22.49 -4.95
C ALA A 193 4.63 23.30 -5.82
N LYS A 194 4.34 24.54 -5.43
CA LYS A 194 3.49 25.47 -6.20
C LYS A 194 4.10 25.82 -7.55
N ARG A 195 5.40 26.15 -7.61
CA ARG A 195 6.10 26.54 -8.84
C ARG A 195 6.02 25.47 -9.93
N TYR A 196 6.23 24.21 -9.57
CA TYR A 196 6.26 23.09 -10.52
C TYR A 196 4.97 22.28 -10.59
N LYS A 197 3.94 22.68 -9.83
CA LYS A 197 2.66 21.96 -9.71
C LYS A 197 2.89 20.48 -9.37
N MET A 198 3.75 20.21 -8.39
CA MET A 198 4.13 18.86 -7.95
C MET A 198 3.92 18.72 -6.45
N TYR A 199 3.87 17.48 -5.96
CA TYR A 199 3.95 17.20 -4.53
C TYR A 199 5.41 17.21 -4.09
N VAL A 200 5.65 17.72 -2.89
CA VAL A 200 6.98 17.73 -2.27
C VAL A 200 6.85 17.24 -0.84
N ALA A 201 7.71 16.30 -0.46
CA ALA A 201 7.83 15.80 0.90
C ALA A 201 9.28 15.80 1.36
N GLY A 202 9.51 15.85 2.67
CA GLY A 202 10.85 15.83 3.28
C GLY A 202 10.79 15.82 4.80
N GLY A 203 11.83 15.27 5.44
CA GLY A 203 11.95 15.19 6.90
C GLY A 203 12.58 16.43 7.52
N ILE A 204 12.07 16.87 8.67
CA ILE A 204 12.59 17.98 9.47
C ILE A 204 12.62 17.59 10.95
N VAL A 205 13.45 18.29 11.73
CA VAL A 205 13.25 18.34 13.20
C VAL A 205 12.17 19.37 13.49
N TYR A 206 10.98 18.90 13.87
CA TYR A 206 9.87 19.75 14.28
C TYR A 206 9.97 20.05 15.78
N LYS A 207 10.00 21.33 16.15
CA LYS A 207 9.82 21.78 17.54
C LYS A 207 8.42 22.38 17.72
N ASP A 208 7.60 21.72 18.53
CA ASP A 208 6.33 22.27 18.98
C ASP A 208 6.59 23.28 20.10
N ARG A 209 6.34 24.55 19.83
CA ARG A 209 6.57 25.62 20.81
C ARG A 209 5.53 25.67 21.92
N LYS A 210 4.37 25.03 21.74
CA LYS A 210 3.30 25.04 22.76
C LYS A 210 3.58 24.05 23.88
N THR A 211 4.12 22.89 23.52
CA THR A 211 4.42 21.79 24.45
C THR A 211 5.91 21.67 24.75
N ASP A 212 6.75 22.44 24.06
CA ASP A 212 8.22 22.36 24.07
C ASP A 212 8.76 20.96 23.70
N THR A 213 8.01 20.20 22.91
CA THR A 213 8.39 18.86 22.44
C THR A 213 9.03 18.91 21.06
N ILE A 214 9.90 17.92 20.79
CA ILE A 214 10.65 17.82 19.54
C ILE A 214 10.30 16.50 18.86
N TYR A 215 10.10 16.53 17.55
CA TYR A 215 9.74 15.35 16.75
C TYR A 215 10.62 15.25 15.51
N ASN A 216 10.89 14.02 15.09
CA ASN A 216 11.33 13.73 13.73
C ASN A 216 10.08 13.67 12.84
N THR A 217 9.89 14.66 11.97
CA THR A 217 8.63 14.85 11.24
C THR A 217 8.84 15.00 9.75
N ALA A 218 8.12 14.21 8.96
CA ALA A 218 8.00 14.40 7.52
C ALA A 218 6.79 15.27 7.17
N LEU A 219 6.99 16.25 6.30
CA LEU A 219 5.93 17.12 5.78
C LEU A 219 5.53 16.69 4.36
N LEU A 220 4.27 16.89 3.98
CA LEU A 220 3.78 16.70 2.61
C LEU A 220 3.04 17.95 2.12
N PHE A 221 3.46 18.49 0.97
CA PHE A 221 2.84 19.63 0.31
C PHE A 221 2.22 19.22 -1.03
N ASN A 222 1.05 19.79 -1.36
CA ASN A 222 0.36 19.54 -2.62
C ASN A 222 0.84 20.46 -3.75
N ARG A 223 0.28 20.25 -4.95
CA ARG A 223 0.58 21.03 -6.17
C ARG A 223 0.30 22.54 -6.05
N THR A 224 -0.48 23.00 -5.07
CA THR A 224 -0.75 24.43 -4.82
C THR A 224 0.17 25.02 -3.76
N GLY A 225 1.09 24.23 -3.18
CA GLY A 225 1.96 24.62 -2.07
C GLY A 225 1.30 24.57 -0.69
N LYS A 226 0.08 24.02 -0.57
CA LYS A 226 -0.59 23.83 0.72
C LYS A 226 -0.08 22.55 1.38
N ARG A 227 0.21 22.60 2.68
CA ARG A 227 0.53 21.39 3.47
C ARG A 227 -0.70 20.48 3.53
N VAL A 228 -0.55 19.26 3.02
CA VAL A 228 -1.57 18.20 3.09
C VAL A 228 -1.62 17.62 4.50
N GLY A 229 -0.45 17.44 5.11
CA GLY A 229 -0.31 16.92 6.46
C GLY A 229 1.16 16.73 6.83
N HIS A 230 1.37 16.07 7.97
CA HIS A 230 2.68 15.66 8.45
C HIS A 230 2.58 14.30 9.15
N PHE A 231 3.71 13.63 9.30
CA PHE A 231 3.87 12.39 10.05
C PHE A 231 5.09 12.51 10.95
N SER A 232 4.92 12.24 12.24
CA SER A 232 6.04 12.17 13.19
C SER A 232 6.40 10.71 13.42
N LYS A 233 7.70 10.40 13.33
CA LYS A 233 8.28 9.06 13.47
C LYS A 233 7.77 8.37 14.73
N ILE A 234 7.26 7.15 14.59
CA ILE A 234 6.64 6.40 15.71
C ILE A 234 7.71 5.67 16.51
N HIS A 235 8.74 5.18 15.82
CA HIS A 235 9.87 4.51 16.44
C HIS A 235 11.14 5.35 16.23
N PRO A 236 11.39 6.37 17.06
CA PRO A 236 12.69 7.03 17.04
C PRO A 236 13.78 6.03 17.43
N PHE A 237 14.93 6.12 16.77
CA PHE A 237 16.12 5.32 17.08
C PHE A 237 16.72 5.79 18.41
N SER A 238 17.40 4.91 19.15
CA SER A 238 17.80 5.17 20.54
C SER A 238 18.50 6.52 20.78
N PRO A 239 19.50 6.94 19.98
CA PRO A 239 20.14 8.26 20.13
C PRO A 239 19.17 9.44 19.92
N GLU A 240 18.17 9.31 19.05
CA GLU A 240 17.15 10.34 18.85
C GLU A 240 16.36 10.56 20.15
N THR A 241 15.99 9.49 20.85
CA THR A 241 15.27 9.59 22.13
C THR A 241 16.17 10.01 23.29
N LEU A 242 17.35 9.40 23.42
CA LEU A 242 18.21 9.51 24.60
C LEU A 242 19.05 10.80 24.59
N ASP A 243 19.54 11.21 23.41
CA ASP A 243 20.49 12.32 23.29
C ASP A 243 19.83 13.57 22.70
N GLU A 244 18.93 13.41 21.72
CA GLU A 244 18.30 14.54 21.01
C GLU A 244 16.94 14.97 21.60
N GLY A 245 16.34 14.14 22.46
CA GLY A 245 15.04 14.40 23.08
C GLY A 245 13.84 14.28 22.13
N ILE A 246 13.97 13.50 21.05
CA ILE A 246 12.89 13.26 20.08
C ILE A 246 11.79 12.45 20.74
N THR A 247 10.60 13.02 20.75
CA THR A 247 9.36 12.39 21.23
C THR A 247 8.78 11.47 20.14
N PRO A 248 8.39 10.24 20.47
CA PRO A 248 7.66 9.37 19.56
C PRO A 248 6.33 9.97 19.07
N GLY A 249 6.01 9.77 17.80
CA GLY A 249 4.69 10.04 17.23
C GLY A 249 3.67 8.98 17.65
N ALA A 250 2.38 9.33 17.55
CA ALA A 250 1.27 8.47 18.00
C ALA A 250 0.38 7.93 16.86
N ASP A 251 0.53 8.44 15.63
CA ASP A 251 -0.43 8.21 14.54
C ASP A 251 0.24 7.73 13.25
N VAL A 252 -0.46 6.84 12.54
CA VAL A 252 -0.10 6.35 11.20
C VAL A 252 -1.07 6.90 10.15
N PRO A 253 -1.04 8.18 9.77
CA PRO A 253 -1.99 8.78 8.83
C PRO A 253 -1.72 8.36 7.38
N VAL A 254 -2.75 8.49 6.54
CA VAL A 254 -2.63 8.44 5.08
C VAL A 254 -3.20 9.71 4.46
N PHE A 255 -2.61 10.15 3.36
CA PHE A 255 -2.91 11.42 2.71
C PHE A 255 -3.51 11.19 1.33
N LYS A 256 -4.67 11.80 1.05
CA LYS A 256 -5.29 11.73 -0.28
C LYS A 256 -4.64 12.74 -1.21
N THR A 257 -4.20 12.28 -2.37
CA THR A 257 -3.71 13.10 -3.49
C THR A 257 -4.58 12.88 -4.72
N ASP A 258 -4.38 13.71 -5.74
CA ASP A 258 -5.03 13.58 -7.05
C ASP A 258 -4.57 12.34 -7.83
N PHE A 259 -3.38 11.82 -7.53
CA PHE A 259 -2.83 10.65 -8.20
C PHE A 259 -2.94 9.37 -7.36
N GLY A 260 -3.30 9.41 -6.07
CA GLY A 260 -3.43 8.22 -5.22
C GLY A 260 -3.45 8.52 -3.73
N THR A 261 -3.32 7.49 -2.90
CA THR A 261 -3.17 7.68 -1.44
C THR A 261 -1.71 7.49 -1.03
N VAL A 262 -1.16 8.43 -0.29
CA VAL A 262 0.23 8.47 0.16
C VAL A 262 0.32 8.13 1.64
N GLY A 263 1.17 7.18 2.01
CA GLY A 263 1.62 6.95 3.39
C GLY A 263 3.04 7.46 3.61
N ILE A 264 3.46 7.62 4.86
CA ILE A 264 4.85 7.98 5.21
C ILE A 264 5.29 7.11 6.38
N LEU A 265 6.51 6.57 6.31
CA LEU A 265 7.24 5.99 7.45
C LEU A 265 8.67 6.54 7.41
N ILE A 266 9.35 6.71 8.55
CA ILE A 266 10.65 7.39 8.61
C ILE A 266 11.72 6.45 9.15
N CYS A 267 12.81 6.28 8.40
CA CYS A 267 14.04 5.57 8.80
C CYS A 267 13.80 4.29 9.63
N TYR A 268 13.97 4.37 10.95
CA TYR A 268 13.85 3.24 11.86
C TYR A 268 12.46 2.58 11.87
N ASP A 269 11.39 3.31 11.50
CA ASP A 269 10.05 2.73 11.30
C ASP A 269 10.05 1.57 10.27
N SER A 270 11.01 1.51 9.35
CA SER A 270 11.09 0.45 8.32
C SER A 270 11.34 -0.96 8.88
N TRP A 271 11.96 -1.03 10.05
CA TRP A 271 12.20 -2.28 10.77
C TRP A 271 10.92 -2.90 11.32
N PHE A 272 9.92 -2.06 11.59
CA PHE A 272 8.64 -2.43 12.16
C PHE A 272 7.64 -2.73 11.04
N THR A 273 7.34 -4.03 10.87
CA THR A 273 6.50 -4.53 9.76
C THR A 273 5.09 -3.92 9.74
N ASP A 274 4.58 -3.60 10.92
CA ASP A 274 3.23 -3.15 11.19
C ASP A 274 2.98 -1.71 10.69
N VAL A 275 3.99 -0.84 10.67
CA VAL A 275 3.80 0.55 10.20
C VAL A 275 3.42 0.57 8.72
N ALA A 276 4.21 -0.11 7.86
CA ALA A 276 3.92 -0.21 6.43
C ALA A 276 2.58 -0.92 6.16
N GLU A 277 2.27 -1.94 6.97
CA GLU A 277 1.01 -2.65 6.92
C GLU A 277 -0.19 -1.77 7.26
N LEU A 278 -0.12 -1.00 8.35
CA LEU A 278 -1.18 -0.10 8.77
C LEU A 278 -1.44 0.97 7.70
N LEU A 279 -0.40 1.50 7.07
CA LEU A 279 -0.53 2.42 5.93
C LEU A 279 -1.27 1.74 4.76
N ALA A 280 -0.88 0.52 4.39
CA ALA A 280 -1.53 -0.25 3.32
C ALA A 280 -3.00 -0.58 3.65
N LEU A 281 -3.31 -0.94 4.90
CA LEU A 281 -4.69 -1.18 5.38
C LEU A 281 -5.55 0.09 5.31
N LYS A 282 -4.98 1.24 5.66
CA LYS A 282 -5.60 2.57 5.50
C LYS A 282 -5.70 3.01 4.03
N GLY A 283 -5.11 2.22 3.12
CA GLY A 283 -5.30 2.33 1.69
C GLY A 283 -4.21 3.11 0.97
N ALA A 284 -3.01 3.23 1.54
CA ALA A 284 -1.84 3.76 0.85
C ALA A 284 -1.57 2.96 -0.43
N GLU A 285 -1.28 3.68 -1.51
CA GLU A 285 -0.86 3.12 -2.81
C GLU A 285 0.66 3.32 -3.02
N VAL A 286 1.23 4.30 -2.34
CA VAL A 286 2.65 4.59 -2.26
C VAL A 286 3.02 5.01 -0.84
N ILE A 287 4.17 4.57 -0.37
CA ILE A 287 4.78 4.98 0.90
C ILE A 287 6.02 5.81 0.58
N LEU A 288 6.14 6.96 1.23
CA LEU A 288 7.34 7.77 1.23
C LEU A 288 8.21 7.38 2.41
N PHE A 289 9.50 7.17 2.15
CA PHE A 289 10.47 6.73 3.12
C PHE A 289 11.68 7.67 3.15
N PRO A 290 11.55 8.87 3.75
CA PRO A 290 12.70 9.70 4.07
C PRO A 290 13.52 8.98 5.14
N ASN A 291 14.83 8.86 4.91
CA ASN A 291 15.74 8.19 5.82
C ASN A 291 17.16 8.79 5.74
N VAL A 292 17.98 8.52 6.74
CA VAL A 292 19.44 8.75 6.73
C VAL A 292 20.21 7.50 6.28
N LEU A 293 19.76 6.33 6.70
CA LEU A 293 20.36 5.02 6.41
C LEU A 293 19.32 3.90 6.56
N TYR A 294 19.40 2.86 5.74
CA TYR A 294 18.53 1.68 5.83
C TYR A 294 19.10 0.44 5.13
N TYR A 295 18.48 -0.71 5.38
CA TYR A 295 18.74 -1.92 4.62
C TYR A 295 17.84 -1.99 3.39
N ARG A 296 18.46 -1.92 2.21
CA ARG A 296 17.74 -1.87 0.91
C ARG A 296 16.77 -3.03 0.70
N SER A 297 17.13 -4.23 1.17
CA SER A 297 16.31 -5.43 1.11
C SER A 297 14.96 -5.28 1.83
N LEU A 298 14.88 -4.44 2.86
CA LEU A 298 13.61 -4.16 3.55
C LEU A 298 12.60 -3.52 2.60
N MET A 299 13.01 -2.67 1.66
CA MET A 299 12.07 -2.00 0.76
C MET A 299 11.50 -2.95 -0.29
N HIS A 300 12.28 -3.95 -0.73
CA HIS A 300 11.77 -5.05 -1.53
C HIS A 300 10.67 -5.80 -0.76
N ALA A 301 10.94 -6.19 0.48
CA ALA A 301 10.00 -6.90 1.33
C ALA A 301 8.74 -6.07 1.62
N ARG A 302 8.89 -4.83 2.10
CA ARG A 302 7.78 -3.92 2.50
C ARG A 302 6.88 -3.52 1.34
N ALA A 303 7.43 -3.44 0.13
CA ALA A 303 6.63 -3.16 -1.06
C ALA A 303 5.82 -4.40 -1.48
N ALA A 304 6.48 -5.56 -1.49
CA ALA A 304 5.93 -6.86 -1.90
C ALA A 304 4.86 -7.41 -0.93
N ASP A 305 5.14 -7.38 0.38
CA ASP A 305 4.25 -7.90 1.43
C ASP A 305 2.98 -7.05 1.61
N ASN A 306 3.03 -5.75 1.29
CA ASN A 306 1.92 -4.83 1.43
C ASN A 306 1.26 -4.47 0.08
N CYS A 307 1.83 -4.93 -1.04
CA CYS A 307 1.42 -4.55 -2.40
C CYS A 307 1.35 -3.03 -2.58
N VAL A 308 2.34 -2.30 -2.06
CA VAL A 308 2.47 -0.84 -2.13
C VAL A 308 3.74 -0.45 -2.87
N ARG A 309 3.77 0.75 -3.42
CA ARG A 309 5.01 1.33 -3.97
C ARG A 309 5.80 1.99 -2.85
N ILE A 310 7.11 2.06 -3.01
CA ILE A 310 7.96 2.77 -2.04
C ILE A 310 8.87 3.75 -2.77
N VAL A 311 9.00 4.96 -2.24
CA VAL A 311 10.00 5.96 -2.64
C VAL A 311 10.92 6.18 -1.45
N ALA A 312 12.19 5.79 -1.54
CA ALA A 312 13.16 5.94 -0.46
C ALA A 312 14.18 7.03 -0.79
N SER A 313 14.31 8.03 0.07
CA SER A 313 15.32 9.09 -0.06
C SER A 313 16.25 9.07 1.14
N ASP A 314 17.55 9.20 0.88
CA ASP A 314 18.64 8.80 1.78
C ASP A 314 19.73 9.89 1.83
N TRP A 315 20.59 9.91 2.85
CA TRP A 315 21.71 10.88 2.92
C TRP A 315 22.88 10.56 1.99
N GLY A 316 22.94 9.32 1.49
CA GLY A 316 24.01 8.78 0.67
C GLY A 316 25.14 8.19 1.51
N ASN A 317 25.89 7.28 0.86
CA ASN A 317 26.98 6.45 1.39
C ASN A 317 27.67 7.04 2.64
N CYS A 318 27.31 6.52 3.81
CA CYS A 318 27.97 6.86 5.06
C CYS A 318 29.40 6.32 5.06
N ASP A 319 29.62 5.05 4.66
CA ASP A 319 30.91 4.37 4.87
C ASP A 319 31.18 3.26 3.83
N GLY A 320 30.99 3.52 2.53
CA GLY A 320 31.31 2.55 1.47
C GLY A 320 30.34 1.38 1.30
N ASN A 321 29.42 1.18 2.24
CA ASN A 321 28.24 0.34 2.10
C ASN A 321 27.08 0.97 2.87
N LEU A 322 25.98 1.32 2.18
CA LEU A 322 24.60 0.88 2.46
C LEU A 322 23.58 1.81 1.75
N ALA A 323 22.78 1.16 0.89
CA ALA A 323 21.50 1.58 0.28
C ALA A 323 21.33 3.02 -0.27
N PRO A 324 21.64 3.30 -1.56
CA PRO A 324 21.26 4.56 -2.19
C PRO A 324 19.73 4.76 -2.24
N CYS A 325 19.31 6.00 -2.53
CA CYS A 325 17.90 6.29 -2.81
C CYS A 325 17.32 5.40 -3.93
N GLY A 326 16.01 5.11 -3.89
CA GLY A 326 15.39 4.17 -4.81
C GLY A 326 13.87 4.26 -4.89
N ILE A 327 13.29 3.54 -5.85
CA ILE A 327 11.84 3.47 -6.09
C ILE A 327 11.47 2.02 -6.38
N TRP A 328 10.50 1.47 -5.63
CA TRP A 328 10.02 0.09 -5.78
C TRP A 328 8.55 0.07 -6.20
N ASP A 329 8.21 -0.87 -7.06
CA ASP A 329 6.81 -1.17 -7.39
C ASP A 329 6.16 -2.17 -6.42
N THR A 330 4.89 -2.48 -6.63
CA THR A 330 4.10 -3.33 -5.72
C THR A 330 4.52 -4.79 -5.68
N ALA A 331 5.40 -5.23 -6.58
CA ALA A 331 6.01 -6.56 -6.55
C ALA A 331 7.39 -6.55 -5.88
N GLY A 332 7.81 -5.41 -5.33
CA GLY A 332 9.16 -5.21 -4.81
C GLY A 332 10.20 -5.06 -5.92
N LEU A 333 9.83 -4.79 -7.17
CA LEU A 333 10.81 -4.56 -8.23
C LEU A 333 11.35 -3.13 -8.13
N GLU A 334 12.67 -3.00 -8.05
CA GLU A 334 13.32 -1.69 -8.05
C GLU A 334 13.41 -1.10 -9.46
N ALA A 335 13.04 0.16 -9.61
CA ALA A 335 13.14 0.90 -10.86
C ALA A 335 14.60 1.07 -11.30
N GLY A 336 14.98 0.40 -12.39
CA GLY A 336 16.34 0.43 -12.94
C GLY A 336 17.36 -0.43 -12.18
N GLY A 337 16.92 -1.28 -11.26
CA GLY A 337 17.74 -2.32 -10.63
C GLY A 337 17.97 -3.51 -11.56
N LYS A 338 19.05 -4.28 -11.33
CA LYS A 338 19.37 -5.49 -12.13
C LYS A 338 18.49 -6.70 -11.80
N ASN A 339 17.50 -6.58 -10.91
CA ASN A 339 16.62 -7.67 -10.44
C ASN A 339 17.40 -8.95 -10.06
N THR A 340 18.50 -8.81 -9.34
CA THR A 340 19.36 -9.92 -8.91
C THR A 340 19.01 -10.47 -7.53
N ASP A 341 18.07 -9.83 -6.83
CA ASP A 341 17.64 -10.25 -5.51
C ASP A 341 16.64 -11.41 -5.62
N VAL A 342 16.94 -12.53 -4.95
CA VAL A 342 16.11 -13.75 -4.95
C VAL A 342 14.73 -13.54 -4.32
N SER A 343 14.54 -12.46 -3.55
CA SER A 343 13.24 -12.08 -2.98
C SER A 343 12.27 -11.46 -3.99
N VAL A 344 12.72 -11.18 -5.22
CA VAL A 344 11.94 -10.47 -6.23
C VAL A 344 11.25 -11.44 -7.20
N CYS A 345 9.94 -11.26 -7.41
CA CYS A 345 9.22 -12.03 -8.42
C CYS A 345 9.54 -11.53 -9.83
N THR A 346 10.43 -12.23 -10.53
CA THR A 346 10.83 -11.93 -11.91
C THR A 346 9.71 -12.15 -12.93
N ASN A 347 8.67 -12.90 -12.57
CA ASN A 347 7.51 -13.18 -13.42
C ASN A 347 6.42 -12.08 -13.37
N ALA A 348 6.53 -11.11 -12.46
CA ALA A 348 5.59 -9.99 -12.41
C ALA A 348 5.88 -9.02 -13.57
N PRO A 349 4.84 -8.49 -14.25
CA PRO A 349 5.06 -7.49 -15.29
C PRO A 349 5.66 -6.23 -14.66
N ARG A 350 6.68 -5.65 -15.33
CA ARG A 350 7.26 -4.38 -14.90
C ARG A 350 6.21 -3.28 -14.95
N THR A 351 6.05 -2.54 -13.85
CA THR A 351 5.09 -1.42 -13.79
C THR A 351 5.71 -0.03 -13.76
N TYR A 352 7.02 0.05 -14.07
CA TYR A 352 7.75 1.29 -14.17
C TYR A 352 8.32 1.49 -15.58
N SER A 353 8.54 2.75 -15.93
CA SER A 353 9.12 3.22 -17.19
C SER A 353 9.90 4.52 -16.97
N ASN A 354 10.62 4.98 -18.00
CA ASN A 354 11.29 6.29 -18.01
C ASN A 354 12.21 6.53 -16.80
N VAL A 355 13.00 5.51 -16.43
CA VAL A 355 13.93 5.60 -15.31
C VAL A 355 15.07 6.55 -15.69
N ARG A 356 15.32 7.56 -14.86
CA ARG A 356 16.38 8.55 -15.07
C ARG A 356 17.16 8.76 -13.78
N LYS A 357 18.47 8.93 -13.92
CA LYS A 357 19.36 9.31 -12.81
C LYS A 357 19.95 10.68 -13.14
N LEU A 358 19.83 11.61 -12.21
CA LEU A 358 20.33 12.97 -12.35
C LEU A 358 21.29 13.28 -11.21
N ARG A 359 22.25 14.15 -11.48
CA ARG A 359 23.15 14.70 -10.47
C ARG A 359 22.94 16.22 -10.40
N VAL A 360 22.83 16.74 -9.19
CA VAL A 360 22.67 18.17 -8.90
C VAL A 360 23.66 18.54 -7.81
N GLY A 361 24.84 19.02 -8.21
CA GLY A 361 25.97 19.16 -7.29
C GLY A 361 26.35 17.81 -6.70
N LYS A 362 26.37 17.73 -5.35
CA LYS A 362 26.62 16.49 -4.61
C LYS A 362 25.38 15.60 -4.43
N ALA A 363 24.19 16.11 -4.70
CA ALA A 363 22.95 15.35 -4.60
C ALA A 363 22.68 14.53 -5.87
N ARG A 364 21.94 13.43 -5.72
CA ARG A 364 21.45 12.58 -6.81
C ARG A 364 19.94 12.48 -6.78
N ILE A 365 19.33 12.28 -7.94
CA ILE A 365 17.89 12.06 -8.07
C ILE A 365 17.68 10.80 -8.90
N VAL A 366 16.88 9.87 -8.39
CA VAL A 366 16.33 8.75 -9.15
C VAL A 366 14.88 9.08 -9.46
N ALA A 367 14.54 9.16 -10.74
CA ALA A 367 13.18 9.39 -11.21
C ALA A 367 12.65 8.16 -11.96
N ALA A 368 11.41 7.77 -11.70
CA ALA A 368 10.73 6.69 -12.43
C ALA A 368 9.24 7.01 -12.58
N THR A 369 8.64 6.59 -13.71
CA THR A 369 7.20 6.71 -13.93
C THR A 369 6.55 5.36 -13.68
N LEU A 370 5.69 5.28 -12.66
CA LEU A 370 4.97 4.06 -12.30
C LEU A 370 3.48 4.20 -12.66
N ASP A 371 2.87 3.14 -13.17
CA ASP A 371 1.43 3.13 -13.47
C ASP A 371 0.62 2.70 -12.23
N PHE A 372 0.00 3.66 -11.54
CA PHE A 372 -0.81 3.41 -10.34
C PHE A 372 -2.15 2.71 -10.67
N ALA A 373 -2.57 2.62 -11.93
CA ALA A 373 -3.73 1.81 -12.30
C ALA A 373 -3.42 0.30 -12.19
N GLN A 374 -2.14 -0.06 -12.29
CA GLN A 374 -1.64 -1.42 -12.15
C GLN A 374 -1.09 -1.62 -10.73
N SER A 375 -1.20 -2.82 -10.20
CA SER A 375 -0.59 -3.18 -8.90
C SER A 375 -0.38 -4.68 -8.88
N PRO A 376 0.58 -5.20 -9.67
CA PRO A 376 0.90 -6.61 -9.68
C PRO A 376 1.30 -7.03 -8.26
N SER A 377 0.92 -8.24 -7.91
CA SER A 377 1.44 -8.87 -6.70
C SER A 377 2.62 -9.76 -7.08
N PRO A 378 3.63 -9.90 -6.21
CA PRO A 378 4.77 -10.79 -6.42
C PRO A 378 4.37 -12.27 -6.45
N HIS A 379 3.25 -12.68 -5.86
CA HIS A 379 2.77 -14.04 -6.06
C HIS A 379 1.81 -14.06 -7.25
N ASN A 380 2.02 -14.98 -8.21
CA ASN A 380 0.99 -15.38 -9.19
C ASN A 380 -0.17 -16.17 -8.54
N TRP A 381 -0.20 -16.18 -7.21
CA TRP A 381 -1.31 -16.50 -6.30
C TRP A 381 -1.66 -15.29 -5.40
N GLY A 382 -1.39 -14.09 -5.93
CA GLY A 382 -1.73 -12.69 -5.59
C GLY A 382 -1.26 -12.02 -4.29
N GLY A 383 -0.46 -12.63 -3.41
CA GLY A 383 0.04 -11.95 -2.21
C GLY A 383 -1.02 -11.55 -1.17
N PRO A 384 -0.59 -11.17 0.05
CA PRO A 384 -1.49 -11.10 1.21
C PRO A 384 -2.54 -9.98 1.12
N PHE A 385 -2.33 -8.92 0.32
CA PHE A 385 -3.28 -7.79 0.24
C PHE A 385 -4.22 -7.78 -0.97
N ARG A 386 -3.85 -8.42 -2.10
CA ARG A 386 -4.64 -8.38 -3.35
C ARG A 386 -5.10 -9.75 -3.88
N SER A 387 -4.52 -10.88 -3.45
CA SER A 387 -4.92 -12.25 -3.90
C SER A 387 -6.05 -12.87 -3.16
N ALA A 388 -6.20 -12.42 -1.93
CA ALA A 388 -7.27 -12.79 -1.07
C ALA A 388 -8.20 -11.59 -1.09
N PRO A 389 -9.10 -11.45 -2.10
CA PRO A 389 -10.31 -10.66 -1.94
C PRO A 389 -10.82 -10.80 -0.50
N GLY A 390 -11.10 -9.72 0.21
CA GLY A 390 -11.53 -9.83 1.63
C GLY A 390 -10.53 -10.43 2.65
N GLY A 391 -9.37 -10.97 2.23
CA GLY A 391 -8.28 -11.43 3.08
C GLY A 391 -7.37 -10.29 3.48
N ARG A 392 -7.91 -9.15 3.93
CA ARG A 392 -7.16 -8.14 4.71
C ARG A 392 -6.81 -8.72 6.09
N ARG A 393 -6.06 -9.82 6.04
CA ARG A 393 -5.50 -10.68 7.09
C ARG A 393 -6.53 -11.48 7.89
N PHE A 394 -6.41 -12.79 7.73
CA PHE A 394 -7.06 -13.81 8.56
C PHE A 394 -6.31 -13.99 9.89
N ARG A 395 -6.41 -13.00 10.76
CA ARG A 395 -5.99 -13.14 12.16
C ARG A 395 -7.13 -12.64 13.03
N ARG A 396 -7.48 -13.42 14.05
CA ARG A 396 -8.76 -13.32 14.76
C ARG A 396 -9.04 -11.89 15.24
N ASP A 397 -8.04 -11.13 15.72
CA ASP A 397 -8.17 -9.71 16.16
C ASP A 397 -6.80 -8.96 16.26
N GLN A 398 -6.23 -8.39 15.18
CA GLN A 398 -4.81 -7.93 15.19
C GLN A 398 -4.54 -6.43 15.44
N MET A 399 -5.26 -5.80 16.36
CA MET A 399 -4.69 -4.64 17.09
C MET A 399 -4.67 -4.96 18.58
N LYS A 400 -5.79 -5.46 19.10
CA LYS A 400 -5.92 -5.87 20.50
C LYS A 400 -4.90 -6.96 20.88
N LEU A 401 -4.69 -7.97 20.04
CA LEU A 401 -3.70 -9.01 20.30
C LEU A 401 -2.26 -8.48 20.29
N LEU A 402 -1.91 -7.62 19.33
CA LEU A 402 -0.56 -7.06 19.28
C LEU A 402 -0.29 -6.14 20.47
N TYR A 403 -1.25 -5.28 20.85
CA TYR A 403 -1.14 -4.47 22.07
C TYR A 403 -1.06 -5.34 23.33
N GLN A 404 -1.84 -6.43 23.41
CA GLN A 404 -1.77 -7.37 24.54
C GLN A 404 -0.44 -8.14 24.57
N GLU A 405 0.11 -8.54 23.43
CA GLU A 405 1.41 -9.22 23.31
C GLU A 405 2.55 -8.26 23.64
N ILE A 406 2.51 -7.02 23.15
CA ILE A 406 3.47 -5.96 23.54
C ILE A 406 3.39 -5.71 25.04
N GLN A 407 2.19 -5.55 25.60
CA GLN A 407 2.01 -5.32 27.03
C GLN A 407 2.55 -6.49 27.87
N ARG A 408 2.26 -7.74 27.48
CA ARG A 408 2.79 -8.93 28.13
C ARG A 408 4.30 -9.02 28.03
N GLU A 409 4.87 -8.68 26.87
CA GLU A 409 6.32 -8.73 26.70
C GLU A 409 6.99 -7.62 27.49
N VAL A 410 6.42 -6.41 27.56
CA VAL A 410 6.88 -5.35 28.47
C VAL A 410 6.84 -5.81 29.92
N GLU A 411 5.76 -6.46 30.37
CA GLU A 411 5.62 -7.04 31.71
C GLU A 411 6.67 -8.13 32.00
N ARG A 412 7.09 -8.87 30.98
CA ARG A 412 8.06 -9.97 31.09
C ARG A 412 9.50 -9.51 31.33
N TRP A 413 9.80 -8.25 31.04
CA TRP A 413 11.13 -7.65 31.23
C TRP A 413 11.32 -7.11 32.64
N TRP A 414 10.27 -7.20 33.48
CA TRP A 414 10.34 -6.95 34.90
C TRP A 414 10.47 -8.29 35.62
N GLU A 415 11.56 -8.48 36.36
CA GLU A 415 11.58 -9.50 37.41
C GLU A 415 10.70 -8.97 38.55
N ASN A 416 9.62 -9.68 38.86
CA ASN A 416 8.80 -9.38 40.03
C ASN A 416 9.47 -10.02 41.24
N ASP A 417 9.62 -9.25 42.33
CA ASP A 417 10.13 -9.72 43.62
C ASP A 417 9.33 -10.90 44.21
#